data_AF-A0A250L0P8-F1
#
_entry.id   AF-A0A250L0P8-F1
#
_cell.length_a   1.000
_cell.length_b   1.000
_cell.length_c   1.000
_cell.angle_alpha   90.00
_cell.angle_beta   90.00
_cell.angle_gamma   90.00
#
_symmetry.space_group_name_H-M   'P 1'
#
loop_
_entity.id
_entity.type
_entity.pdbx_description
1 polymer ?
#
loop_
_entity_poly.entity_id
_entity_poly.type
_entity_poly.pdbx_seq_one_letter_code
_entity_poly.pdbx_strand_id
1 'polypeptide(L)'
;MKLYRILIHPGTAFATPLKGDTLFGQCCWAIRNLWGEARLIELLQGYTDFRPFLVLSDPVPEGFLARPAAPPHLLGLDTENPRERKQIKARRWLPEDVLTKPVGAWGQEALSEADMMDRLQLKGPFLRHENRTHNSLNRLTGTTGAGETGFAPYDRALTWYHPEVRLSIYAALDENRLDFTLENLSEALMAVGQQGYGKDASSGLGKLEVLKAAPYDPPRPAAPNAWLTLAPSAPQGQQWKAERCYYETFTRFGRHGDRAVLGGKPFKNPVLTADSFAILTPAIFEPSARITGRGIGGVSKAIGTAVHQGYAPVFGVQWEEAQ
;
A
#
# COMPACT_ATOMS: atom_id res chain seq x y z
N MET A 1 -4.34 -16.90 9.20
CA MET A 1 -3.22 -15.96 8.95
C MET A 1 -2.77 -15.33 10.26
N LYS A 2 -1.45 -15.18 10.43
CA LYS A 2 -0.85 -14.34 11.48
C LYS A 2 -0.50 -12.97 10.90
N LEU A 3 -0.45 -11.96 11.75
CA LEU A 3 -0.12 -10.60 11.36
C LEU A 3 1.29 -10.25 11.84
N TYR A 4 2.05 -9.61 10.96
CA TYR A 4 3.42 -9.16 11.20
C TYR A 4 3.52 -7.67 10.93
N ARG A 5 4.40 -7.01 11.67
CA ARG A 5 4.84 -5.64 11.37
C ARG A 5 6.29 -5.68 10.91
N ILE A 6 6.52 -5.13 9.73
CA ILE A 6 7.83 -5.05 9.08
C ILE A 6 8.20 -3.57 8.99
N LEU A 7 9.24 -3.17 9.71
CA LEU A 7 9.80 -1.82 9.66
C LEU A 7 10.78 -1.72 8.49
N ILE A 8 10.59 -0.70 7.67
CA ILE A 8 11.47 -0.38 6.55
C ILE A 8 11.99 1.05 6.63
N HIS A 9 13.14 1.27 6.02
CA HIS A 9 13.70 2.60 5.79
C HIS A 9 13.75 2.89 4.29
N PRO A 10 13.13 3.99 3.81
CA PRO A 10 13.23 4.39 2.40
C PRO A 10 14.63 4.97 2.10
N GLY A 11 15.38 4.36 1.17
CA GLY A 11 16.77 4.71 0.88
C GLY A 11 16.99 5.68 -0.29
N THR A 12 16.08 5.72 -1.27
CA THR A 12 16.13 6.67 -2.40
C THR A 12 14.75 7.22 -2.76
N ALA A 13 14.67 8.15 -3.71
CA ALA A 13 13.38 8.62 -4.22
C ALA A 13 12.56 7.52 -4.91
N PHE A 14 11.24 7.68 -4.88
CA PHE A 14 10.28 6.78 -5.50
C PHE A 14 9.57 7.47 -6.67
N ALA A 15 9.59 6.84 -7.85
CA ALA A 15 8.78 7.26 -9.01
C ALA A 15 7.42 6.54 -9.07
N THR A 16 7.17 5.62 -8.13
CA THR A 16 5.90 4.91 -7.95
C THR A 16 5.51 5.02 -6.48
N PRO A 17 4.29 5.48 -6.14
CA PRO A 17 3.84 5.50 -4.76
C PRO A 17 3.94 4.12 -4.11
N LEU A 18 4.41 4.07 -2.87
CA LEU A 18 4.45 2.83 -2.09
C LEU A 18 3.02 2.38 -1.75
N LYS A 19 2.64 1.21 -2.24
CA LYS A 19 1.31 0.61 -2.05
C LYS A 19 1.42 -0.90 -1.89
N GLY A 20 0.57 -1.49 -1.06
CA GLY A 20 0.60 -2.91 -0.70
C GLY A 20 0.41 -3.85 -1.89
N ASP A 21 -0.48 -3.47 -2.82
CA ASP A 21 -0.75 -4.23 -4.05
C ASP A 21 0.49 -4.35 -4.96
N THR A 22 1.29 -3.28 -5.02
CA THR A 22 2.51 -3.20 -5.81
C THR A 22 3.66 -3.89 -5.07
N LEU A 23 3.76 -3.74 -3.75
CA LEU A 23 4.71 -4.50 -2.92
C LEU A 23 4.50 -6.00 -3.08
N PHE A 24 3.26 -6.47 -3.07
CA PHE A 24 2.93 -7.87 -3.31
C PHE A 24 3.40 -8.33 -4.70
N GLY A 25 3.11 -7.54 -5.74
CA GLY A 25 3.58 -7.83 -7.09
C GLY A 25 5.11 -7.91 -7.18
N GLN A 26 5.82 -7.00 -6.53
CA GLN A 26 7.29 -6.99 -6.46
C GLN A 26 7.82 -8.19 -5.67
N CYS A 27 7.18 -8.56 -4.56
CA CYS A 27 7.52 -9.77 -3.80
C CYS A 27 7.32 -11.03 -4.65
N CYS A 28 6.27 -11.11 -5.47
CA CYS A 28 6.09 -12.23 -6.39
C CYS A 28 7.27 -12.36 -7.38
N TRP A 29 7.75 -11.24 -7.93
CA TRP A 29 8.94 -11.25 -8.80
C TRP A 29 10.22 -11.62 -8.03
N ALA A 30 10.40 -11.10 -6.82
CA ALA A 30 11.51 -11.49 -5.96
C ALA A 30 11.48 -12.99 -5.63
N ILE A 31 10.31 -13.53 -5.27
CA ILE A 31 10.11 -14.97 -5.02
C ILE A 31 10.49 -15.80 -6.25
N ARG A 32 10.02 -15.41 -7.44
CA ARG A 32 10.38 -16.09 -8.69
C ARG A 32 11.88 -16.07 -8.96
N ASN A 33 12.55 -14.97 -8.66
CA ASN A 33 13.98 -14.80 -8.93
C ASN A 33 14.85 -15.53 -7.89
N LEU A 34 14.43 -15.56 -6.63
CA LEU A 34 15.16 -16.22 -5.53
C LEU A 34 14.95 -17.74 -5.51
N TRP A 35 13.69 -18.18 -5.65
CA TRP A 35 13.31 -19.59 -5.43
C TRP A 35 12.66 -20.25 -6.65
N GLY A 36 12.59 -19.55 -7.78
CA GLY A 36 12.12 -20.11 -9.05
C GLY A 36 10.62 -19.95 -9.31
N GLU A 37 10.24 -20.11 -10.57
CA GLU A 37 8.86 -19.93 -11.05
C GLU A 37 7.89 -20.98 -10.49
N ALA A 38 8.32 -22.24 -10.38
CA ALA A 38 7.51 -23.32 -9.82
C ALA A 38 7.07 -23.02 -8.38
N ARG A 39 7.98 -22.49 -7.56
CA ARG A 39 7.71 -22.10 -6.18
C ARG A 39 6.69 -20.97 -6.10
N LEU A 40 6.82 -19.95 -6.95
CA LEU A 40 5.82 -18.87 -7.03
C LEU A 40 4.44 -19.42 -7.42
N ILE A 41 4.38 -20.30 -8.43
CA ILE A 41 3.10 -20.88 -8.89
C ILE A 41 2.44 -21.66 -7.76
N GLU A 42 3.19 -22.45 -7.00
CA GLU A 42 2.71 -23.20 -5.85
C GLU A 42 2.10 -22.27 -4.79
N LEU A 43 2.81 -21.21 -4.40
CA LEU A 43 2.35 -20.20 -3.43
C LEU A 43 1.08 -19.48 -3.88
N LEU A 44 0.96 -19.22 -5.19
CA LEU A 44 -0.21 -18.54 -5.78
C LEU A 44 -1.43 -19.44 -5.95
N GLN A 45 -1.34 -20.76 -5.73
CA GLN A 45 -2.50 -21.64 -5.83
C GLN A 45 -3.61 -21.19 -4.87
N GLY A 46 -4.84 -21.03 -5.38
CA GLY A 46 -5.99 -20.58 -4.60
C GLY A 46 -5.99 -19.09 -4.23
N TYR A 47 -5.02 -18.29 -4.69
CA TYR A 47 -4.96 -16.86 -4.37
C TYR A 47 -6.22 -16.10 -4.79
N THR A 48 -6.85 -16.45 -5.93
CA THR A 48 -8.11 -15.87 -6.40
C THR A 48 -9.37 -16.46 -5.75
N ASP A 49 -9.18 -17.49 -4.92
CA ASP A 49 -10.24 -18.31 -4.31
C ASP A 49 -10.17 -18.22 -2.79
N PHE A 50 -10.01 -16.99 -2.26
CA PHE A 50 -9.99 -16.68 -0.82
C PHE A 50 -8.92 -17.40 0.01
N ARG A 51 -7.86 -17.90 -0.64
CA ARG A 51 -6.72 -18.54 0.02
C ARG A 51 -5.40 -17.85 -0.33
N PRO A 52 -5.20 -16.55 -0.01
CA PRO A 52 -3.90 -15.92 -0.20
C PRO A 52 -2.85 -16.55 0.72
N PHE A 53 -1.59 -16.65 0.29
CA PHE A 53 -0.47 -16.99 1.17
C PHE A 53 0.10 -15.76 1.88
N LEU A 54 0.00 -14.60 1.22
CA LEU A 54 0.55 -13.32 1.65
C LEU A 54 -0.37 -12.18 1.23
N VAL A 55 -0.57 -11.22 2.15
CA VAL A 55 -1.22 -9.94 1.88
C VAL A 55 -0.42 -8.83 2.56
N LEU A 56 -0.05 -7.78 1.82
CA LEU A 56 0.77 -6.66 2.30
C LEU A 56 -0.02 -5.35 2.35
N SER A 57 0.21 -4.54 3.39
CA SER A 57 -0.35 -3.20 3.50
C SER A 57 0.43 -2.17 2.68
N ASP A 58 -0.16 -1.00 2.51
CA ASP A 58 0.59 0.22 2.22
C ASP A 58 1.57 0.51 3.38
N PRO A 59 2.77 1.01 3.10
CA PRO A 59 3.66 1.51 4.14
C PRO A 59 3.13 2.80 4.78
N VAL A 60 3.18 2.87 6.10
CA VAL A 60 2.73 4.03 6.91
C VAL A 60 3.82 4.46 7.87
N PRO A 61 3.89 5.72 8.33
CA PRO A 61 4.86 6.10 9.37
C PRO A 61 4.75 5.21 10.60
N GLU A 62 5.88 4.76 11.16
CA GLU A 62 5.89 3.88 12.34
C GLU A 62 5.10 4.49 13.51
N GLY A 63 4.12 3.76 14.04
CA GLY A 63 3.27 4.23 15.14
C GLY A 63 2.06 5.06 14.71
N PHE A 64 1.85 5.26 13.41
CA PHE A 64 0.77 6.07 12.86
C PHE A 64 0.00 5.36 11.76
N LEU A 65 -1.24 5.81 11.58
CA LEU A 65 -2.17 5.43 10.52
C LEU A 65 -2.58 6.67 9.75
N ALA A 66 -2.95 6.50 8.48
CA ALA A 66 -3.65 7.57 7.77
C ALA A 66 -5.10 7.62 8.24
N ARG A 67 -5.67 8.81 8.23
CA ARG A 67 -7.09 9.02 8.53
C ARG A 67 -7.95 8.27 7.50
N PRO A 68 -8.98 7.53 7.95
CA PRO A 68 -9.85 6.79 7.04
C PRO A 68 -10.61 7.70 6.07
N ALA A 69 -11.00 7.11 4.94
CA ALA A 69 -11.78 7.72 3.87
C ALA A 69 -13.27 7.90 4.23
N ALA A 70 -13.56 8.28 5.48
CA ALA A 70 -14.90 8.59 5.96
C ALA A 70 -15.12 10.12 6.02
N PRO A 71 -16.39 10.58 5.89
CA PRO A 71 -16.73 11.98 6.10
C PRO A 71 -16.19 12.51 7.44
N PRO A 72 -15.51 13.68 7.47
CA PRO A 72 -14.86 14.18 8.69
C PRO A 72 -15.76 14.25 9.93
N HIS A 73 -17.03 14.63 9.78
CA HIS A 73 -17.97 14.70 10.89
C HIS A 73 -18.24 13.34 11.55
N LEU A 74 -18.22 12.24 10.78
CA LEU A 74 -18.35 10.87 11.31
C LEU A 74 -17.09 10.42 12.07
N LEU A 75 -15.98 11.13 11.91
CA LEU A 75 -14.75 10.92 12.66
C LEU A 75 -14.69 11.83 13.90
N GLY A 76 -15.72 12.64 14.18
CA GLY A 76 -15.68 13.63 15.26
C GLY A 76 -14.85 14.88 14.94
N LEU A 77 -14.60 15.15 13.66
CA LEU A 77 -14.01 16.43 13.23
C LEU A 77 -15.13 17.42 12.93
N ASP A 78 -15.25 18.44 13.77
CA ASP A 78 -16.09 19.61 13.47
C ASP A 78 -15.51 20.33 12.25
N THR A 79 -16.32 20.54 11.22
CA THR A 79 -15.93 21.28 10.02
C THR A 79 -16.95 22.37 9.65
N GLU A 80 -17.81 22.77 10.61
CA GLU A 80 -18.86 23.76 10.40
C GLU A 80 -18.27 25.14 10.10
N ASN A 81 -17.17 25.52 10.77
CA ASN A 81 -16.48 26.77 10.51
C ASN A 81 -15.64 26.70 9.21
N PRO A 82 -15.99 27.45 8.14
CA PRO A 82 -15.26 27.38 6.88
C PRO A 82 -13.80 27.85 6.97
N ARG A 83 -13.47 28.72 7.94
CA ARG A 83 -12.12 29.25 8.14
C ARG A 83 -11.15 28.18 8.67
N GLU A 84 -11.65 27.28 9.51
CA GLU A 84 -10.85 26.23 10.16
C GLU A 84 -10.88 24.91 9.37
N ARG A 85 -11.87 24.74 8.49
CA ARG A 85 -12.07 23.54 7.65
C ARG A 85 -10.81 23.09 6.90
N LYS A 86 -10.00 24.03 6.40
CA LYS A 86 -8.73 23.70 5.69
C LYS A 86 -7.72 23.05 6.63
N GLN A 87 -7.57 23.58 7.85
CA GLN A 87 -6.62 23.08 8.85
C GLN A 87 -7.09 21.72 9.39
N ILE A 88 -8.39 21.57 9.67
CA ILE A 88 -8.98 20.30 10.10
C ILE A 88 -8.81 19.20 9.04
N LYS A 89 -9.01 19.53 7.75
CA LYS A 89 -8.78 18.58 6.65
C LYS A 89 -7.30 18.19 6.49
N ALA A 90 -6.37 19.02 6.95
CA ALA A 90 -4.94 18.72 6.92
C ALA A 90 -4.52 17.72 8.01
N ARG A 91 -5.36 17.50 9.04
CA ARG A 91 -5.15 16.47 10.07
C ARG A 91 -5.44 15.08 9.50
N ARG A 92 -4.42 14.47 8.91
CA ARG A 92 -4.51 13.23 8.13
C ARG A 92 -3.81 12.04 8.79
N TRP A 93 -3.17 12.25 9.93
CA TRP A 93 -2.41 11.21 10.63
C TRP A 93 -3.06 10.93 11.98
N LEU A 94 -3.07 9.66 12.36
CA LEU A 94 -3.63 9.18 13.62
C LEU A 94 -2.58 8.32 14.31
N PRO A 95 -2.29 8.52 15.60
CA PRO A 95 -1.50 7.55 16.36
C PRO A 95 -2.22 6.19 16.41
N GLU A 96 -1.48 5.08 16.41
CA GLU A 96 -2.06 3.72 16.39
C GLU A 96 -2.94 3.40 17.62
N ASP A 97 -2.73 4.05 18.76
CA ASP A 97 -3.52 3.84 19.99
C ASP A 97 -4.99 4.28 19.84
N VAL A 98 -5.29 5.11 18.83
CA VAL A 98 -6.65 5.51 18.47
C VAL A 98 -7.56 4.31 18.17
N LEU A 99 -6.98 3.17 17.75
CA LEU A 99 -7.70 1.93 17.46
C LEU A 99 -8.46 1.39 18.69
N THR A 100 -8.08 1.78 19.90
CA THR A 100 -8.81 1.43 21.13
C THR A 100 -10.09 2.22 21.34
N LYS A 101 -10.28 3.31 20.58
CA LYS A 101 -11.42 4.22 20.68
C LYS A 101 -12.42 3.99 19.54
N PRO A 102 -13.71 4.30 19.75
CA PRO A 102 -14.68 4.36 18.66
C PRO A 102 -14.26 5.33 17.57
N VAL A 103 -14.59 5.03 16.31
CA VAL A 103 -14.13 5.84 15.17
C VAL A 103 -14.63 7.29 15.22
N GLY A 104 -15.81 7.52 15.81
CA GLY A 104 -16.36 8.86 16.04
C GLY A 104 -15.52 9.76 16.95
N ALA A 105 -14.56 9.20 17.70
CA ALA A 105 -13.66 9.97 18.57
C ALA A 105 -12.28 10.23 17.93
N TRP A 106 -11.99 9.66 16.76
CA TRP A 106 -10.64 9.70 16.16
C TRP A 106 -10.19 11.11 15.78
N GLY A 107 -11.12 12.00 15.45
CA GLY A 107 -10.86 13.38 15.07
C GLY A 107 -10.17 14.19 16.16
N GLN A 108 -10.36 13.83 17.43
CA GLN A 108 -9.71 14.48 18.57
C GLN A 108 -8.21 14.15 18.63
N GLU A 109 -7.80 12.99 18.10
CA GLU A 109 -6.42 12.52 18.04
C GLU A 109 -5.75 12.79 16.69
N ALA A 110 -6.49 13.33 15.71
CA ALA A 110 -6.00 13.57 14.37
C ALA A 110 -4.93 14.66 14.36
N LEU A 111 -3.79 14.35 13.77
CA LEU A 111 -2.60 15.18 13.69
C LEU A 111 -2.38 15.70 12.27
N SER A 112 -1.90 16.94 12.18
CA SER A 112 -1.32 17.43 10.94
C SER A 112 0.01 16.71 10.64
N GLU A 113 0.55 16.88 9.44
CA GLU A 113 1.88 16.35 9.12
C GLU A 113 2.97 16.93 10.03
N ALA A 114 2.88 18.22 10.35
CA ALA A 114 3.83 18.87 11.26
C ALA A 114 3.77 18.27 12.66
N ASP A 115 2.57 18.10 13.23
CA ASP A 115 2.42 17.53 14.58
C ASP A 115 2.90 16.07 14.64
N MET A 116 2.66 15.28 13.59
CA MET A 116 3.18 13.91 13.48
C MET A 116 4.72 13.92 13.42
N MET A 117 5.32 14.78 12.61
CA MET A 117 6.78 14.88 12.49
C MET A 117 7.41 15.33 13.82
N ASP A 118 6.78 16.26 14.54
CA ASP A 118 7.21 16.68 15.87
C ASP A 118 7.14 15.52 16.89
N ARG A 119 6.09 14.69 16.86
CA ARG A 119 6.00 13.48 17.70
C ARG A 119 7.08 12.46 17.36
N LEU A 120 7.44 12.33 16.08
CA LEU A 120 8.57 11.51 15.61
C LEU A 120 9.93 12.14 15.92
N GLN A 121 9.97 13.38 16.42
CA GLN A 121 11.18 14.17 16.67
C GLN A 121 12.02 14.41 15.40
N LEU A 122 11.34 14.53 14.25
CA LEU A 122 11.95 14.72 12.95
C LEU A 122 11.71 16.13 12.43
N LYS A 123 12.75 16.79 11.94
CA LYS A 123 12.67 18.15 11.39
C LYS A 123 12.53 18.13 9.88
N GLY A 124 11.54 18.84 9.37
CA GLY A 124 11.28 18.98 7.94
C GLY A 124 10.04 18.19 7.49
N PRO A 125 9.73 18.19 6.19
CA PRO A 125 8.51 17.58 5.69
C PRO A 125 8.63 16.04 5.70
N PHE A 126 7.49 15.37 5.88
CA PHE A 126 7.43 13.90 5.78
C PHE A 126 7.73 13.45 4.35
N LEU A 127 7.20 14.18 3.36
CA LEU A 127 7.43 13.96 1.94
C LEU A 127 7.94 15.23 1.26
N ARG A 128 8.93 15.07 0.37
CA ARG A 128 9.35 16.10 -0.58
C ARG A 128 9.08 15.62 -2.00
N HIS A 129 8.33 16.41 -2.76
CA HIS A 129 8.09 16.17 -4.17
C HIS A 129 9.10 16.94 -5.02
N GLU A 130 9.65 16.28 -6.03
CA GLU A 130 10.64 16.85 -6.95
C GLU A 130 10.29 16.44 -8.37
N ASN A 131 10.39 17.36 -9.33
CA ASN A 131 10.32 17.05 -10.74
C ASN A 131 11.72 17.08 -11.34
N ARG A 132 12.17 15.94 -11.86
CA ARG A 132 13.45 15.82 -12.56
C ARG A 132 13.22 15.79 -14.06
N THR A 133 13.82 16.74 -14.77
CA THR A 133 13.76 16.80 -16.23
C THR A 133 14.84 15.91 -16.85
N HIS A 134 14.45 15.11 -17.83
CA HIS A 134 15.33 14.21 -18.57
C HIS A 134 15.29 14.52 -20.07
N ASN A 135 16.41 14.28 -20.75
CA ASN A 135 16.52 14.30 -22.21
C ASN A 135 16.95 12.93 -22.73
N SER A 136 16.41 12.53 -23.87
CA SER A 136 16.86 11.35 -24.62
C SER A 136 17.86 11.77 -25.69
N LEU A 137 19.10 11.30 -25.58
CA LEU A 137 20.18 11.57 -26.54
C LEU A 137 20.30 10.41 -27.54
N ASN A 138 20.29 10.74 -28.83
CA ASN A 138 20.68 9.80 -29.88
C ASN A 138 22.21 9.73 -29.93
N ARG A 139 22.76 8.52 -29.71
CA ARG A 139 24.22 8.31 -29.64
C ARG A 139 24.94 8.44 -30.99
N LEU A 140 24.23 8.29 -32.10
CA LEU A 140 24.81 8.42 -33.45
C LEU A 140 24.93 9.89 -33.87
N THR A 141 23.94 10.70 -33.53
CA THR A 141 23.87 12.11 -33.94
C THR A 141 24.34 13.07 -32.85
N GLY A 142 24.43 12.62 -31.60
CA GLY A 142 24.71 13.48 -30.44
C GLY A 142 23.57 14.46 -30.10
N THR A 143 22.41 14.34 -30.75
CA THR A 143 21.28 15.26 -30.60
C THR A 143 20.19 14.69 -29.69
N THR A 144 19.34 15.56 -29.12
CA THR A 144 18.16 15.16 -28.36
C THR A 144 16.94 14.98 -29.26
N GLY A 145 16.25 13.83 -29.20
CA GLY A 145 14.96 13.61 -29.88
C GLY A 145 14.97 12.61 -31.05
N ALA A 146 13.76 12.27 -31.51
CA ALA A 146 13.53 11.47 -32.71
C ALA A 146 13.32 12.41 -33.91
N GLY A 147 14.25 12.42 -34.86
CA GLY A 147 14.13 13.16 -36.12
C GLY A 147 14.50 14.65 -36.07
N GLU A 148 14.17 15.37 -37.16
CA GLU A 148 14.68 16.70 -37.52
C GLU A 148 14.19 17.86 -36.64
N THR A 149 13.20 17.67 -35.76
CA THR A 149 12.62 18.74 -34.90
C THR A 149 13.12 18.67 -33.44
N GLY A 150 14.32 18.12 -33.23
CA GLY A 150 14.83 17.62 -31.95
C GLY A 150 14.93 18.62 -30.78
N PHE A 151 13.99 18.54 -29.84
CA PHE A 151 14.14 18.81 -28.41
C PHE A 151 12.87 18.34 -27.68
N ALA A 152 12.94 17.21 -26.95
CA ALA A 152 11.78 16.60 -26.29
C ALA A 152 12.10 16.21 -24.83
N PRO A 153 12.34 17.19 -23.94
CA PRO A 153 12.48 16.92 -22.52
C PRO A 153 11.20 16.27 -21.97
N TYR A 154 11.38 15.35 -21.03
CA TYR A 154 10.26 14.81 -20.27
C TYR A 154 10.55 14.88 -18.78
N ASP A 155 9.51 15.16 -18.00
CA ASP A 155 9.62 15.25 -16.56
C ASP A 155 9.36 13.89 -15.89
N ARG A 156 9.98 13.74 -14.73
CA ARG A 156 9.78 12.63 -13.81
C ARG A 156 9.45 13.19 -12.44
N ALA A 157 8.22 12.94 -12.00
CA ALA A 157 7.82 13.21 -10.62
C ALA A 157 8.44 12.16 -9.69
N LEU A 158 9.15 12.64 -8.69
CA LEU A 158 9.82 11.87 -7.65
C LEU A 158 9.25 12.24 -6.29
N THR A 159 9.10 11.23 -5.44
CA THR A 159 8.73 11.42 -4.03
C THR A 159 9.86 10.94 -3.15
N TRP A 160 10.38 11.84 -2.33
CA TRP A 160 11.36 11.56 -1.29
C TRP A 160 10.64 11.47 0.04
N TYR A 161 10.86 10.38 0.77
CA TYR A 161 10.51 10.31 2.19
C TYR A 161 11.58 11.05 3.01
N HIS A 162 11.22 11.52 4.20
CA HIS A 162 12.17 12.09 5.14
C HIS A 162 13.33 11.09 5.39
N PRO A 163 14.61 11.51 5.36
CA PRO A 163 15.75 10.60 5.41
C PRO A 163 15.86 9.72 6.65
N GLU A 164 15.20 10.09 7.74
CA GLU A 164 15.22 9.34 9.01
C GLU A 164 13.88 8.65 9.33
N VAL A 165 12.87 8.77 8.45
CA VAL A 165 11.56 8.17 8.73
C VAL A 165 11.59 6.66 8.56
N ARG A 166 10.92 5.97 9.47
CA ARG A 166 10.65 4.54 9.38
C ARG A 166 9.21 4.33 8.97
N LEU A 167 8.97 3.37 8.10
CA LEU A 167 7.63 2.98 7.69
C LEU A 167 7.31 1.57 8.18
N SER A 168 6.09 1.36 8.65
CA SER A 168 5.53 0.05 8.97
C SER A 168 4.76 -0.51 7.78
N ILE A 169 5.07 -1.74 7.41
CA ILE A 169 4.28 -2.60 6.53
C ILE A 169 3.65 -3.67 7.41
N TYR A 170 2.34 -3.83 7.30
CA TYR A 170 1.60 -4.92 7.92
C TYR A 170 1.45 -6.06 6.92
N ALA A 171 1.88 -7.26 7.31
CA ALA A 171 1.82 -8.44 6.48
C ALA A 171 0.94 -9.49 7.13
N ALA A 172 -0.17 -9.84 6.48
CA ALA A 172 -0.95 -11.01 6.87
C ALA A 172 -0.41 -12.22 6.11
N LEU A 173 0.15 -13.17 6.87
CA LEU A 173 0.86 -14.33 6.34
C LEU A 173 0.15 -15.61 6.78
N ASP A 174 -0.02 -16.54 5.85
CA ASP A 174 -0.48 -17.89 6.16
C ASP A 174 0.70 -18.84 6.27
N GLU A 175 1.27 -18.94 7.47
CA GLU A 175 2.46 -19.78 7.73
C GLU A 175 2.22 -21.27 7.53
N ASN A 176 0.95 -21.71 7.53
CA ASN A 176 0.61 -23.10 7.27
C ASN A 176 0.62 -23.43 5.77
N ARG A 177 0.77 -22.42 4.89
CA ARG A 177 0.84 -22.64 3.45
C ARG A 177 2.28 -22.83 3.01
N LEU A 178 2.59 -24.08 2.66
CA LEU A 178 3.74 -24.46 1.86
C LEU A 178 5.07 -24.02 2.47
N ASP A 179 5.18 -23.94 3.80
CA ASP A 179 6.40 -23.54 4.53
C ASP A 179 6.94 -22.14 4.15
N PHE A 180 6.08 -21.20 3.75
CA PHE A 180 6.48 -19.81 3.51
C PHE A 180 6.44 -18.99 4.81
N THR A 181 7.61 -18.66 5.36
CA THR A 181 7.75 -18.05 6.68
C THR A 181 8.01 -16.54 6.63
N LEU A 182 8.07 -15.90 7.81
CA LEU A 182 8.46 -14.49 7.95
C LEU A 182 9.87 -14.22 7.42
N GLU A 183 10.79 -15.17 7.58
CA GLU A 183 12.16 -15.09 7.08
C GLU A 183 12.17 -15.05 5.56
N ASN A 184 11.39 -15.92 4.89
CA ASN A 184 11.26 -15.87 3.43
C ASN A 184 10.64 -14.55 2.97
N LEU A 185 9.62 -14.04 3.65
CA LEU A 185 9.06 -12.74 3.33
C LEU A 185 10.08 -11.60 3.49
N SER A 186 10.87 -11.65 4.55
CA SER A 186 11.93 -10.66 4.82
C SER A 186 13.00 -10.70 3.73
N GLU A 187 13.44 -11.90 3.31
CA GLU A 187 14.38 -12.08 2.22
C GLU A 187 13.84 -11.54 0.89
N ALA A 188 12.58 -11.82 0.56
CA ALA A 188 11.93 -11.28 -0.63
C ALA A 188 11.87 -9.74 -0.60
N LEU A 189 11.49 -9.14 0.54
CA LEU A 189 11.43 -7.68 0.69
C LEU A 189 12.82 -7.02 0.65
N MET A 190 13.84 -7.66 1.23
CA MET A 190 15.23 -7.21 1.09
C MET A 190 15.66 -7.22 -0.39
N ALA A 191 15.34 -8.27 -1.13
CA ALA A 191 15.61 -8.33 -2.57
C ALA A 191 14.86 -7.24 -3.36
N VAL A 192 13.59 -6.95 -3.02
CA VAL A 192 12.84 -5.83 -3.61
C VAL A 192 13.53 -4.50 -3.32
N GLY A 193 14.00 -4.28 -2.10
CA GLY A 193 14.71 -3.06 -1.70
C GLY A 193 16.05 -2.89 -2.40
N GLN A 194 16.81 -3.98 -2.57
CA GLN A 194 18.09 -3.97 -3.28
C GLN A 194 17.92 -3.81 -4.79
N GLN A 195 16.88 -4.38 -5.39
CA GLN A 195 16.58 -4.19 -6.82
C GLN A 195 16.05 -2.78 -7.09
N GLY A 196 15.19 -2.28 -6.20
CA GLY A 196 14.46 -1.01 -6.33
C GLY A 196 12.99 -1.26 -6.64
N TYR A 197 12.11 -0.62 -5.88
CA TYR A 197 10.66 -0.70 -6.01
C TYR A 197 10.14 0.12 -7.20
N GLY A 198 9.34 -0.52 -8.05
CA GLY A 198 8.51 0.16 -9.03
C GLY A 198 9.28 0.75 -10.21
N LYS A 199 8.79 1.88 -10.73
CA LYS A 199 9.32 2.53 -11.93
C LYS A 199 10.73 3.07 -11.69
N ASP A 200 11.56 2.99 -12.73
CA ASP A 200 12.91 3.57 -12.80
C ASP A 200 13.90 2.99 -11.75
N ALA A 201 13.61 1.78 -11.24
CA ALA A 201 14.51 0.99 -10.37
C ALA A 201 15.90 0.77 -10.97
N SER A 202 16.00 0.58 -12.29
CA SER A 202 17.27 0.43 -13.03
C SER A 202 18.13 1.70 -13.02
N SER A 203 17.57 2.86 -12.66
CA SER A 203 18.30 4.12 -12.47
C SER A 203 18.58 4.43 -10.99
N GLY A 204 18.39 3.45 -10.09
CA GLY A 204 18.69 3.57 -8.67
C GLY A 204 17.52 4.08 -7.80
N LEU A 205 16.31 4.21 -8.34
CA LEU A 205 15.14 4.64 -7.58
C LEU A 205 14.49 3.48 -6.81
N GLY A 206 13.69 3.84 -5.80
CA GLY A 206 12.86 2.92 -5.02
C GLY A 206 13.62 1.99 -4.08
N LYS A 207 14.86 2.33 -3.69
CA LYS A 207 15.60 1.52 -2.72
C LYS A 207 14.95 1.63 -1.35
N LEU A 208 14.90 0.52 -0.63
CA LEU A 208 14.47 0.45 0.76
C LEU A 208 15.28 -0.59 1.50
N GLU A 209 15.37 -0.45 2.81
CA GLU A 209 16.00 -1.39 3.73
C GLU A 209 14.95 -1.99 4.65
N VAL A 210 15.03 -3.30 4.94
CA VAL A 210 14.21 -3.95 5.96
C VAL A 210 14.97 -3.90 7.28
N LEU A 211 14.42 -3.19 8.27
CA LEU A 211 15.07 -2.98 9.56
C LEU A 211 14.71 -4.07 10.57
N LYS A 212 13.42 -4.45 10.62
CA LYS A 212 12.90 -5.42 11.60
C LYS A 212 11.61 -6.03 11.09
N ALA A 213 11.42 -7.32 11.32
CA ALA A 213 10.15 -8.01 11.12
C ALA A 213 9.79 -8.76 12.41
N ALA A 214 8.55 -8.64 12.88
CA ALA A 214 8.10 -9.34 14.08
C ALA A 214 6.58 -9.60 14.04
N PRO A 215 6.09 -10.64 14.74
CA PRO A 215 4.66 -10.79 15.01
C PRO A 215 4.09 -9.50 15.60
N TYR A 216 2.87 -9.16 15.23
CA TYR A 216 2.22 -7.94 15.67
C TYR A 216 0.74 -8.19 15.96
N ASP A 217 0.30 -7.76 17.14
CA ASP A 217 -1.10 -7.73 17.53
C ASP A 217 -1.53 -6.26 17.69
N PRO A 218 -2.43 -5.76 16.83
CA PRO A 218 -2.83 -4.36 16.88
C PRO A 218 -3.66 -4.07 18.14
N PRO A 219 -3.59 -2.82 18.66
CA PRO A 219 -4.61 -2.34 19.58
C PRO A 219 -6.00 -2.49 18.94
N ARG A 220 -7.00 -2.85 19.74
CA ARG A 220 -8.37 -3.07 19.27
C ARG A 220 -9.37 -2.55 20.29
N PRO A 221 -10.56 -2.11 19.85
CA PRO A 221 -11.61 -1.70 20.76
C PRO A 221 -12.22 -2.93 21.45
N ALA A 222 -13.04 -2.71 22.47
CA ALA A 222 -13.70 -3.81 23.19
C ALA A 222 -14.71 -4.57 22.32
N ALA A 223 -15.41 -3.86 21.42
CA ALA A 223 -16.44 -4.43 20.55
C ALA A 223 -16.23 -3.97 19.08
N PRO A 224 -15.21 -4.50 18.39
CA PRO A 224 -15.00 -4.18 16.99
C PRO A 224 -16.14 -4.75 16.14
N ASN A 225 -16.60 -3.95 15.17
CA ASN A 225 -17.73 -4.30 14.31
C ASN A 225 -17.50 -3.92 12.83
N ALA A 226 -16.38 -3.29 12.50
CA ALA A 226 -15.97 -2.92 11.16
C ALA A 226 -14.46 -3.10 10.96
N TRP A 227 -14.02 -3.10 9.71
CA TRP A 227 -12.62 -3.22 9.33
C TRP A 227 -12.07 -1.91 8.78
N LEU A 228 -10.90 -1.50 9.28
CA LEU A 228 -10.04 -0.53 8.60
C LEU A 228 -9.08 -1.29 7.67
N THR A 229 -9.16 -1.06 6.36
CA THR A 229 -8.24 -1.68 5.39
C THR A 229 -6.88 -0.96 5.40
N LEU A 230 -5.80 -1.72 5.25
CA LEU A 230 -4.45 -1.16 5.21
C LEU A 230 -3.82 -1.21 3.81
N ALA A 231 -4.54 -1.67 2.80
CA ALA A 231 -4.16 -1.70 1.39
C ALA A 231 -5.40 -1.51 0.50
N PRO A 232 -5.24 -1.25 -0.82
CA PRO A 232 -6.35 -1.25 -1.74
C PRO A 232 -7.03 -2.62 -1.73
N SER A 233 -8.36 -2.62 -1.60
CA SER A 233 -9.16 -3.82 -1.39
C SER A 233 -10.25 -3.97 -2.44
N ALA A 234 -10.53 -5.21 -2.82
CA ALA A 234 -11.58 -5.63 -3.72
C ALA A 234 -12.71 -6.27 -2.91
N PRO A 235 -13.67 -5.50 -2.38
CA PRO A 235 -14.73 -6.01 -1.51
C PRO A 235 -15.77 -6.88 -2.24
N GLN A 236 -15.71 -6.97 -3.57
CA GLN A 236 -16.73 -7.63 -4.40
C GLN A 236 -16.87 -9.13 -4.04
N GLY A 237 -18.11 -9.62 -4.05
CA GLY A 237 -18.42 -11.03 -3.75
C GLY A 237 -18.45 -11.37 -2.25
N GLN A 238 -18.39 -10.37 -1.37
CA GLN A 238 -18.58 -10.51 0.07
C GLN A 238 -19.84 -9.74 0.52
N GLN A 239 -20.32 -10.00 1.74
CA GLN A 239 -21.53 -9.39 2.29
C GLN A 239 -21.20 -8.20 3.20
N TRP A 240 -21.66 -7.01 2.81
CA TRP A 240 -21.36 -5.74 3.46
C TRP A 240 -22.64 -4.99 3.82
N LYS A 241 -22.59 -4.24 4.93
CA LYS A 241 -23.57 -3.18 5.23
C LYS A 241 -23.14 -1.94 4.46
N ALA A 242 -23.64 -1.79 3.24
CA ALA A 242 -23.13 -0.81 2.26
C ALA A 242 -23.20 0.63 2.77
N GLU A 243 -24.25 0.97 3.51
CA GLU A 243 -24.47 2.27 4.15
C GLU A 243 -23.46 2.60 5.26
N ARG A 244 -22.69 1.60 5.70
CA ARG A 244 -21.61 1.72 6.70
C ARG A 244 -20.24 1.39 6.10
N CYS A 245 -20.11 1.50 4.79
CA CYS A 245 -18.83 1.35 4.09
C CYS A 245 -18.39 2.69 3.50
N TYR A 246 -17.20 3.14 3.87
CA TYR A 246 -16.64 4.43 3.45
C TYR A 246 -15.27 4.21 2.84
N TYR A 247 -15.12 4.58 1.58
CA TYR A 247 -13.88 4.42 0.84
C TYR A 247 -13.79 5.41 -0.32
N GLU A 248 -12.55 5.74 -0.68
CA GLU A 248 -12.26 6.34 -1.98
C GLU A 248 -12.01 5.23 -3.01
N THR A 249 -12.24 5.51 -4.28
CA THR A 249 -11.94 4.55 -5.35
C THR A 249 -10.49 4.69 -5.80
N PHE A 250 -9.79 3.57 -5.94
CA PHE A 250 -8.43 3.51 -6.47
C PHE A 250 -8.37 2.63 -7.72
N THR A 251 -7.81 3.15 -8.80
CA THR A 251 -7.56 2.39 -10.03
C THR A 251 -6.07 2.14 -10.23
N ARG A 252 -5.67 0.87 -10.24
CA ARG A 252 -4.28 0.49 -10.56
C ARG A 252 -4.12 0.26 -12.05
N PHE A 253 -3.26 1.07 -12.67
CA PHE A 253 -2.76 0.84 -14.02
C PHE A 253 -1.45 0.06 -13.96
N GLY A 254 -1.55 -1.26 -14.06
CA GLY A 254 -0.38 -2.15 -13.98
C GLY A 254 0.41 -2.20 -15.29
N ARG A 255 1.74 -2.28 -15.17
CA ARG A 255 2.65 -2.70 -16.24
C ARG A 255 3.39 -3.94 -15.77
N HIS A 256 3.64 -4.87 -16.67
CA HIS A 256 4.54 -5.98 -16.39
C HIS A 256 5.96 -5.49 -16.15
N GLY A 257 6.71 -6.22 -15.33
CA GLY A 257 8.16 -6.07 -15.19
C GLY A 257 8.90 -7.07 -16.08
N ASP A 258 10.22 -6.90 -16.16
CA ASP A 258 11.16 -7.89 -16.69
C ASP A 258 10.81 -8.40 -18.12
N ARG A 259 11.16 -9.65 -18.45
CA ARG A 259 10.98 -10.31 -19.76
C ARG A 259 9.58 -10.17 -20.33
N ALA A 260 8.55 -10.05 -19.49
CA ALA A 260 7.16 -9.91 -19.93
C ALA A 260 6.86 -8.57 -20.63
N VAL A 261 7.69 -7.53 -20.41
CA VAL A 261 7.62 -6.27 -21.16
C VAL A 261 8.01 -6.46 -22.63
N LEU A 262 8.90 -7.42 -22.91
CA LEU A 262 9.42 -7.68 -24.26
C LEU A 262 8.42 -8.45 -25.14
N GLY A 263 7.35 -9.00 -24.57
CA GLY A 263 6.33 -9.80 -25.28
C GLY A 263 5.26 -9.00 -26.03
N GLY A 264 5.46 -7.69 -26.27
CA GLY A 264 4.54 -6.84 -27.05
C GLY A 264 3.23 -6.44 -26.36
N LYS A 265 2.89 -7.03 -25.20
CA LYS A 265 1.70 -6.70 -24.38
C LYS A 265 2.11 -6.32 -22.96
N PRO A 266 2.78 -5.17 -22.76
CA PRO A 266 3.39 -4.81 -21.49
C PRO A 266 2.38 -4.34 -20.43
N PHE A 267 1.17 -3.93 -20.82
CA PHE A 267 0.17 -3.39 -19.91
C PHE A 267 -0.80 -4.45 -19.39
N LYS A 268 -1.13 -4.35 -18.09
CA LYS A 268 -2.18 -5.12 -17.44
C LYS A 268 -3.52 -4.39 -17.61
N ASN A 269 -4.62 -5.12 -17.48
CA ASN A 269 -5.95 -4.52 -17.41
C ASN A 269 -6.02 -3.65 -16.14
N PRO A 270 -6.61 -2.44 -16.21
CA PRO A 270 -6.84 -1.62 -15.03
C PRO A 270 -7.70 -2.35 -14.00
N VAL A 271 -7.36 -2.20 -12.73
CA VAL A 271 -8.08 -2.83 -11.62
C VAL A 271 -8.67 -1.73 -10.73
N LEU A 272 -9.99 -1.74 -10.54
CA LEU A 272 -10.72 -0.82 -9.65
C LEU A 272 -10.93 -1.46 -8.28
N THR A 273 -10.53 -0.75 -7.23
CA THR A 273 -10.57 -1.17 -5.83
C THR A 273 -11.09 -0.03 -4.95
N ALA A 274 -11.51 -0.36 -3.73
CA ALA A 274 -11.53 0.62 -2.63
C ALA A 274 -10.08 0.91 -2.24
N ASP A 275 -9.69 2.18 -2.08
CA ASP A 275 -8.33 2.51 -1.63
C ASP A 275 -8.11 2.07 -0.18
N SER A 276 -6.86 2.14 0.25
CA SER A 276 -6.44 1.91 1.64
C SER A 276 -7.14 2.86 2.60
N PHE A 277 -7.21 2.47 3.87
CA PHE A 277 -7.91 3.18 4.92
C PHE A 277 -9.42 3.34 4.63
N ALA A 278 -9.97 2.37 3.92
CA ALA A 278 -11.41 2.18 3.81
C ALA A 278 -11.95 1.62 5.12
N ILE A 279 -13.17 2.04 5.48
CA ILE A 279 -13.96 1.42 6.54
C ILE A 279 -14.96 0.51 5.87
N LEU A 280 -14.87 -0.79 6.13
CA LEU A 280 -15.75 -1.80 5.56
C LEU A 280 -16.46 -2.55 6.68
N THR A 281 -17.78 -2.42 6.73
CA THR A 281 -18.62 -3.05 7.77
C THR A 281 -19.24 -4.33 7.22
N PRO A 282 -18.79 -5.53 7.66
CA PRO A 282 -19.33 -6.78 7.16
C PRO A 282 -20.75 -7.04 7.71
N ALA A 283 -21.51 -7.90 7.03
CA ALA A 283 -22.78 -8.37 7.56
C ALA A 283 -22.61 -9.16 8.87
N ILE A 284 -21.56 -9.99 8.94
CA ILE A 284 -21.13 -10.77 10.11
C ILE A 284 -19.67 -10.42 10.38
N PHE A 285 -19.38 -9.94 11.59
CA PHE A 285 -18.02 -9.58 11.98
C PHE A 285 -17.29 -10.80 12.56
N GLU A 286 -16.11 -11.11 12.02
CA GLU A 286 -15.26 -12.23 12.47
C GLU A 286 -14.00 -11.70 13.18
N PRO A 287 -13.92 -11.72 14.53
CA PRO A 287 -12.80 -11.09 15.26
C PRO A 287 -11.41 -11.69 14.97
N SER A 288 -11.36 -12.93 14.48
CA SER A 288 -10.12 -13.62 14.10
C SER A 288 -9.65 -13.28 12.69
N ALA A 289 -10.47 -12.64 11.85
CA ALA A 289 -10.05 -12.24 10.52
C ALA A 289 -8.86 -11.27 10.60
N ARG A 290 -7.96 -11.40 9.64
CA ARG A 290 -6.76 -10.54 9.50
C ARG A 290 -6.67 -9.88 8.13
N ILE A 291 -7.56 -10.27 7.22
CA ILE A 291 -7.66 -9.73 5.87
C ILE A 291 -9.11 -9.54 5.48
N THR A 292 -9.33 -8.70 4.48
CA THR A 292 -10.59 -8.60 3.73
C THR A 292 -10.28 -8.46 2.24
N GLY A 293 -11.30 -8.53 1.40
CA GLY A 293 -11.19 -8.39 -0.06
C GLY A 293 -10.99 -9.73 -0.76
N ARG A 294 -10.53 -9.69 -2.01
CA ARG A 294 -10.30 -10.90 -2.82
C ARG A 294 -9.12 -10.77 -3.77
N GLY A 295 -8.54 -11.90 -4.13
CA GLY A 295 -7.55 -11.99 -5.20
C GLY A 295 -8.21 -11.79 -6.56
N ILE A 296 -7.52 -11.09 -7.46
CA ILE A 296 -8.05 -10.77 -8.79
C ILE A 296 -7.17 -11.47 -9.84
N GLY A 297 -7.79 -12.37 -10.62
CA GLY A 297 -7.20 -13.01 -11.79
C GLY A 297 -7.57 -12.30 -13.09
N GLY A 298 -7.08 -12.80 -14.23
CA GLY A 298 -7.45 -12.25 -15.55
C GLY A 298 -6.95 -10.81 -15.79
N VAL A 299 -5.99 -10.35 -14.98
CA VAL A 299 -5.45 -8.98 -15.06
C VAL A 299 -4.45 -8.80 -16.21
N SER A 300 -4.07 -9.86 -16.91
CA SER A 300 -3.14 -9.78 -18.03
C SER A 300 -3.55 -10.64 -19.22
N LYS A 301 -3.41 -10.05 -20.42
CA LYS A 301 -3.51 -10.75 -21.70
C LYS A 301 -2.22 -11.46 -22.12
N ALA A 302 -1.11 -11.24 -21.40
CA ALA A 302 0.21 -11.81 -21.71
C ALA A 302 0.57 -12.97 -20.78
N ILE A 303 0.18 -12.89 -19.50
CA ILE A 303 0.45 -13.90 -18.48
C ILE A 303 -0.90 -14.31 -17.87
N GLY A 304 -1.47 -15.43 -18.31
CA GLY A 304 -2.80 -15.89 -17.88
C GLY A 304 -2.87 -16.20 -16.37
N THR A 305 -1.75 -16.57 -15.76
CA THR A 305 -1.62 -16.86 -14.33
C THR A 305 -1.35 -15.61 -13.48
N ALA A 306 -1.28 -14.42 -14.08
CA ALA A 306 -1.04 -13.20 -13.34
C ALA A 306 -2.21 -12.91 -12.39
N VAL A 307 -1.88 -12.66 -11.13
CA VAL A 307 -2.82 -12.20 -10.12
C VAL A 307 -2.53 -10.76 -9.69
N HIS A 308 -3.51 -10.16 -9.04
CA HIS A 308 -3.39 -8.88 -8.35
C HIS A 308 -3.94 -9.02 -6.93
N GLN A 309 -3.26 -8.39 -5.98
CA GLN A 309 -3.74 -8.31 -4.60
C GLN A 309 -4.89 -7.31 -4.53
N GLY A 310 -6.12 -7.83 -4.51
CA GLY A 310 -7.30 -7.10 -4.04
C GLY A 310 -7.64 -7.47 -2.59
N TYR A 311 -6.73 -8.12 -1.86
CA TYR A 311 -6.83 -8.30 -0.42
C TYR A 311 -6.17 -7.13 0.30
N ALA A 312 -6.65 -6.82 1.49
CA ALA A 312 -6.00 -5.89 2.40
C ALA A 312 -5.85 -6.51 3.79
N PRO A 313 -4.71 -6.33 4.49
CA PRO A 313 -4.66 -6.55 5.92
C PRO A 313 -5.64 -5.58 6.60
N VAL A 314 -6.23 -6.00 7.72
CA VAL A 314 -7.25 -5.20 8.42
C VAL A 314 -6.98 -5.04 9.90
N PHE A 315 -7.38 -3.90 10.44
CA PHE A 315 -7.56 -3.68 11.87
C PHE A 315 -9.04 -3.60 12.22
N GLY A 316 -9.43 -4.25 13.31
CA GLY A 316 -10.79 -4.18 13.83
C GLY A 316 -11.04 -2.83 14.48
N VAL A 317 -12.11 -2.16 14.08
CA VAL A 317 -12.51 -0.85 14.62
C VAL A 317 -13.97 -0.89 15.08
N GLN A 318 -14.32 0.03 15.97
CA GLN A 318 -15.67 0.19 16.47
C GLN A 318 -16.32 1.38 15.77
N TRP A 319 -17.19 1.08 14.81
CA TRP A 319 -18.02 2.05 14.10
C TRP A 319 -19.37 2.17 14.81
N GLU A 320 -19.60 3.30 15.47
CA GLU A 320 -20.86 3.57 16.18
C GLU A 320 -21.95 4.01 15.20
N GLU A 321 -23.20 3.76 15.55
CA GLU A 321 -24.34 4.20 14.74
C GLU A 321 -24.40 5.73 14.73
N ALA A 322 -24.59 6.33 13.56
CA ALA A 322 -25.09 7.69 13.51
C ALA A 322 -26.49 7.67 14.15
N GLN A 323 -26.65 8.39 15.26
CA GLN A 323 -27.97 8.70 15.83
C GLN A 323 -28.78 9.58 14.86
#